data_AF-A0A2S8XAE4-F1
#
_entry.id   AF-A0A2S8XAE4-F1
#
_cell.length_a   1.000
_cell.length_b   1.000
_cell.length_c   1.000
_cell.angle_alpha   90.00
_cell.angle_beta   90.00
_cell.angle_gamma   90.00
#
_symmetry.space_group_name_H-M   'P 1'
#
loop_
_entity.id
_entity.type
_entity.pdbx_description
1 polymer ?
#
loop_
_entity_poly.entity_id
_entity_poly.type
_entity_poly.pdbx_seq_one_letter_code
_entity_poly.pdbx_strand_id
1 'polypeptide(L)'
;MKHIRKMILAVLVSIAVIILIYNFTSNSEGRLATEPRSTPSTPLTVINNEDFAGTTNTHRFNIPAGFSYVKVSFKNRGSKRFTFTINERSTSGTEITSGSVPADGKEHTYYSDKALSTGWYYVSTSSAQGMSGTLDVSLGTDAYK
;
A
#
# COMPACT_ATOMS: atom_id res chain seq x y z
N MET A 1 -4.12 0.88 71.49
CA MET A 1 -5.06 1.22 70.39
C MET A 1 -4.30 1.76 69.16
N LYS A 2 -3.45 0.94 68.53
CA LYS A 2 -2.48 1.39 67.49
C LYS A 2 -2.71 0.77 66.11
N HIS A 3 -3.74 -0.05 65.95
CA HIS A 3 -4.01 -0.80 64.71
C HIS A 3 -5.21 -0.28 63.89
N ILE A 4 -6.05 0.61 64.45
CA ILE A 4 -7.25 1.11 63.74
C ILE A 4 -6.94 2.31 62.84
N ARG A 5 -5.88 3.08 63.12
CA ARG A 5 -5.52 4.28 62.32
C ARG A 5 -4.92 3.97 60.95
N LYS A 6 -4.38 2.77 60.72
CA LYS A 6 -3.79 2.39 59.42
C LYS A 6 -4.83 1.91 58.41
N MET A 7 -5.98 1.42 58.86
CA MET A 7 -7.03 0.89 57.98
C MET A 7 -7.88 1.98 57.32
N ILE A 8 -8.02 3.15 57.95
CA ILE A 8 -8.84 4.26 57.42
C ILE A 8 -8.07 5.06 56.34
N LEU A 9 -6.73 5.11 56.42
CA LEU A 9 -5.92 5.83 55.43
C LEU A 9 -5.81 5.08 54.09
N ALA A 10 -5.91 3.74 54.10
CA ALA A 10 -5.84 2.93 52.87
C ALA A 10 -7.13 2.98 52.03
N VAL A 11 -8.29 3.24 52.66
CA VAL A 11 -9.60 3.31 51.97
C VAL A 11 -9.81 4.68 51.30
N LEU A 12 -9.25 5.76 51.85
CA LEU A 12 -9.34 7.09 51.23
C LEU A 12 -8.42 7.26 50.01
N VAL A 13 -7.24 6.62 50.00
CA VAL A 13 -6.33 6.66 48.85
C VAL A 13 -6.91 5.89 47.65
N SER A 14 -7.66 4.81 47.87
CA SER A 14 -8.25 4.02 46.80
C SER A 14 -9.45 4.71 46.12
N ILE A 15 -10.24 5.51 46.84
CA ILE A 15 -11.34 6.30 46.24
C ILE A 15 -10.80 7.48 45.42
N ALA A 16 -9.76 8.16 45.88
CA ALA A 16 -9.14 9.25 45.13
C ALA A 16 -8.49 8.78 43.82
N VAL A 17 -7.88 7.59 43.82
CA VAL A 17 -7.33 6.96 42.60
C VAL A 17 -8.44 6.58 41.63
N ILE A 18 -9.58 6.07 42.09
CA ILE A 18 -10.71 5.73 41.21
C ILE A 18 -11.32 7.00 40.58
N ILE A 19 -11.46 8.11 41.33
CA ILE A 19 -11.96 9.38 40.78
C ILE A 19 -10.94 10.02 39.83
N LEU A 20 -9.63 9.88 40.09
CA LEU A 20 -8.59 10.32 39.16
C LEU A 20 -8.60 9.49 37.88
N ILE A 21 -8.79 8.17 37.95
CA ILE A 21 -8.92 7.29 36.77
C ILE A 21 -10.23 7.58 36.02
N TYR A 22 -11.35 7.85 36.71
CA TYR A 22 -12.61 8.16 36.04
C TYR A 22 -12.56 9.53 35.35
N ASN A 23 -11.93 10.55 35.95
CA ASN A 23 -11.71 11.83 35.26
C ASN A 23 -10.63 11.75 34.18
N PHE A 24 -9.59 10.91 34.33
CA PHE A 24 -8.57 10.73 33.28
C PHE A 24 -9.10 9.92 32.10
N THR A 25 -10.00 8.96 32.35
CA THR A 25 -10.62 8.14 31.29
C THR A 25 -11.80 8.89 30.65
N SER A 26 -12.60 9.64 31.43
CA SER A 26 -13.80 10.34 30.93
C SER A 26 -13.53 11.74 30.35
N ASN A 27 -12.39 12.39 30.64
CA ASN A 27 -11.93 13.58 29.88
C ASN A 27 -10.96 13.22 28.74
N SER A 28 -10.74 11.93 28.48
CA SER A 28 -10.14 11.47 27.24
C SER A 28 -11.19 11.10 26.18
N GLU A 29 -12.33 11.80 26.18
CA GLU A 29 -12.87 12.31 24.90
C GLU A 29 -11.98 13.46 24.39
N GLY A 30 -10.66 13.30 24.51
CA GLY A 30 -9.74 13.82 23.54
C GLY A 30 -10.23 13.23 22.26
N ARG A 31 -10.91 14.07 21.48
CA ARG A 31 -11.10 13.91 20.07
C ARG A 31 -9.76 13.42 19.55
N LEU A 32 -9.60 12.11 19.44
CA LEU A 32 -9.15 11.57 18.19
C LEU A 32 -10.19 12.10 17.21
N ALA A 33 -9.97 13.35 16.77
CA ALA A 33 -9.68 13.47 15.38
C ALA A 33 -8.73 12.30 15.10
N THR A 34 -9.30 11.17 14.70
CA THR A 34 -9.00 10.65 13.39
C THR A 34 -8.94 11.90 12.53
N GLU A 35 -7.79 12.59 12.57
CA GLU A 35 -7.29 13.35 11.48
C GLU A 35 -7.63 12.41 10.33
N PRO A 36 -8.60 12.75 9.46
CA PRO A 36 -8.99 11.84 8.41
C PRO A 36 -7.67 11.46 7.79
N ARG A 37 -7.22 10.21 8.02
CA ARG A 37 -5.87 9.75 7.69
C ARG A 37 -5.76 10.20 6.27
N SER A 38 -5.01 11.28 6.02
CA SER A 38 -5.27 12.09 4.86
C SER A 38 -5.01 11.14 3.72
N THR A 39 -6.09 10.63 3.14
CA THR A 39 -5.99 9.60 2.12
C THR A 39 -5.18 10.33 1.08
N PRO A 40 -3.97 9.84 0.73
CA PRO A 40 -3.13 10.57 -0.20
C PRO A 40 -3.96 10.74 -1.47
N SER A 41 -4.57 11.92 -1.64
CA SER A 41 -5.40 12.23 -2.80
C SER A 41 -4.52 12.30 -4.05
N THR A 42 -3.21 12.36 -3.84
CA THR A 42 -2.20 12.28 -4.87
C THR A 42 -1.76 10.83 -5.01
N PRO A 43 -1.75 10.28 -6.24
CA PRO A 43 -1.16 8.98 -6.51
C PRO A 43 0.28 8.90 -6.00
N LEU A 44 0.66 7.77 -5.42
CA LEU A 44 2.04 7.51 -5.01
C LEU A 44 2.77 6.74 -6.10
N THR A 45 3.72 7.38 -6.77
CA THR A 45 4.60 6.70 -7.73
C THR A 45 5.65 5.87 -6.98
N VAL A 46 5.70 4.58 -7.27
CA VAL A 46 6.63 3.61 -6.66
C VAL A 46 7.67 3.07 -7.64
N ILE A 47 7.40 3.18 -8.94
CA ILE A 47 8.37 2.99 -10.03
C ILE A 47 8.16 4.14 -11.01
N ASN A 48 9.22 4.84 -11.39
CA ASN A 48 9.15 6.03 -12.23
C ASN A 48 10.10 5.90 -13.43
N ASN A 49 9.52 5.74 -14.61
CA ASN A 49 10.18 5.66 -15.92
C ASN A 49 11.43 4.77 -15.90
N GLU A 50 11.31 3.58 -15.31
CA GLU A 50 12.41 2.62 -15.19
C GLU A 50 12.60 1.89 -16.52
N ASP A 51 13.80 1.95 -17.10
CA ASP A 51 14.12 1.25 -18.34
C ASP A 51 14.26 -0.27 -18.11
N PHE A 52 13.80 -1.07 -19.07
CA PHE A 52 14.05 -2.52 -19.09
C PHE A 52 14.37 -2.99 -20.51
N ALA A 53 15.11 -4.10 -20.62
CA ALA A 53 15.46 -4.73 -21.90
C ALA A 53 15.75 -6.24 -21.76
N GLY A 54 15.76 -6.99 -22.86
CA GLY A 54 16.06 -8.43 -22.87
C GLY A 54 14.84 -9.27 -23.22
N THR A 55 14.75 -10.50 -22.73
CA THR A 55 13.59 -11.39 -23.00
C THR A 55 12.66 -11.54 -21.81
N THR A 56 13.17 -11.29 -20.60
CA THR A 56 12.41 -11.29 -19.35
C THR A 56 12.94 -10.20 -18.42
N ASN A 57 12.04 -9.52 -17.69
CA ASN A 57 12.41 -8.62 -16.60
C ASN A 57 11.39 -8.75 -15.47
N THR A 58 11.81 -8.45 -14.25
CA THR A 58 10.94 -8.42 -13.08
C THR A 58 11.29 -7.21 -12.22
N HIS A 59 10.28 -6.43 -11.88
CA HIS A 59 10.38 -5.32 -10.93
C HIS A 59 9.49 -5.61 -9.72
N ARG A 60 9.96 -5.26 -8.53
CA ARG A 60 9.21 -5.42 -7.29
C ARG A 60 8.77 -4.05 -6.77
N PHE A 61 7.53 -3.95 -6.31
CA PHE A 61 7.02 -2.76 -5.63
C PHE A 61 6.21 -3.15 -4.38
N ASN A 62 6.13 -2.23 -3.41
CA ASN A 62 5.33 -2.42 -2.19
C ASN A 62 4.11 -1.50 -2.22
N ILE A 63 2.95 -2.02 -1.83
CA ILE A 63 1.76 -1.23 -1.53
C ILE A 63 1.77 -0.92 -0.02
N PRO A 64 2.01 0.34 0.40
CA PRO A 64 1.95 0.71 1.81
C PRO A 64 0.50 0.93 2.27
N ALA A 65 0.32 0.99 3.59
CA ALA A 65 -0.99 1.27 4.17
C ALA A 65 -1.56 2.61 3.69
N GLY A 66 -2.83 2.62 3.31
CA GLY A 66 -3.52 3.79 2.75
C GLY A 66 -3.64 3.78 1.23
N PHE A 67 -2.99 2.84 0.53
CA PHE A 67 -3.17 2.63 -0.91
C PHE A 67 -3.69 1.22 -1.17
N SER A 68 -4.45 1.05 -2.24
CA SER A 68 -5.03 -0.24 -2.60
C SER A 68 -5.24 -0.43 -4.11
N TYR A 69 -5.04 0.59 -4.94
CA TYR A 69 -5.17 0.47 -6.39
C TYR A 69 -3.83 0.66 -7.07
N VAL A 70 -3.61 -0.07 -8.15
CA VAL A 70 -2.37 -0.01 -8.94
C VAL A 70 -2.70 0.47 -10.34
N LYS A 71 -1.95 1.46 -10.82
CA LYS A 71 -1.82 1.84 -12.22
C LYS A 71 -0.43 1.43 -12.67
N VAL A 72 -0.34 0.61 -13.71
CA VAL A 72 0.92 0.26 -14.38
C VAL A 72 0.91 0.81 -15.80
N SER A 73 1.97 1.50 -16.18
CA SER A 73 2.12 2.06 -17.52
C SER A 73 3.41 1.54 -18.14
N PHE A 74 3.33 1.17 -19.41
CA PHE A 74 4.46 0.70 -20.19
C PHE A 74 4.60 1.51 -21.46
N LYS A 75 5.84 1.83 -21.85
CA LYS A 75 6.14 2.33 -23.20
C LYS A 75 7.08 1.36 -23.89
N ASN A 76 6.55 0.59 -24.84
CA ASN A 76 7.36 -0.36 -25.62
C ASN A 76 8.20 0.38 -26.65
N ARG A 77 9.53 0.34 -26.50
CA ARG A 77 10.51 0.90 -27.43
C ARG A 77 11.12 -0.17 -28.34
N GLY A 78 10.78 -1.44 -28.12
CA GLY A 78 11.19 -2.57 -28.96
C GLY A 78 10.36 -2.68 -30.24
N SER A 79 10.74 -3.65 -31.09
CA SER A 79 10.10 -3.90 -32.39
C SER A 79 9.00 -4.96 -32.36
N LYS A 80 8.80 -5.62 -31.20
CA LYS A 80 7.83 -6.69 -31.00
C LYS A 80 7.01 -6.45 -29.74
N ARG A 81 5.76 -6.93 -29.76
CA ARG A 81 4.91 -6.93 -28.56
C ARG A 81 5.56 -7.78 -27.47
N PHE A 82 5.32 -7.43 -26.22
CA PHE A 82 5.65 -8.28 -25.07
C PHE A 82 4.40 -8.52 -24.23
N THR A 83 4.49 -9.45 -23.28
CA THR A 83 3.45 -9.70 -22.27
C THR A 83 3.93 -9.24 -20.90
N PHE A 84 2.99 -8.95 -20.01
CA PHE A 84 3.28 -8.70 -18.61
C PHE A 84 2.30 -9.41 -17.69
N THR A 85 2.72 -9.64 -16.44
CA THR A 85 1.90 -10.11 -15.33
C THR A 85 2.22 -9.30 -14.07
N ILE A 86 1.22 -9.06 -13.23
CA ILE A 86 1.40 -8.53 -11.88
C ILE A 86 0.95 -9.60 -10.90
N ASN A 87 1.88 -10.03 -10.04
CA ASN A 87 1.64 -11.09 -9.07
C ASN A 87 1.84 -10.59 -7.63
N GLU A 88 1.00 -11.07 -6.70
CA GLU A 88 1.12 -10.81 -5.27
C GLU A 88 2.16 -11.74 -4.62
N ARG A 89 2.96 -11.24 -3.67
CA ARG A 89 3.95 -11.94 -2.83
C ARG A 89 5.18 -12.54 -3.54
N SER A 90 5.05 -13.03 -4.77
CA SER A 90 6.19 -13.55 -5.56
C SER A 90 5.95 -13.44 -7.07
N THR A 91 6.98 -13.70 -7.87
CA THR A 91 6.90 -13.74 -9.34
C THR A 91 5.98 -14.84 -9.88
N SER A 92 5.64 -15.84 -9.06
CA SER A 92 4.71 -16.93 -9.39
C SER A 92 3.52 -16.98 -8.43
N GLY A 93 3.23 -15.87 -7.76
CA GLY A 93 2.15 -15.77 -6.79
C GLY A 93 0.79 -15.62 -7.45
N THR A 94 -0.20 -15.15 -6.68
CA THR A 94 -1.55 -14.90 -7.22
C THR A 94 -1.51 -13.79 -8.25
N GLU A 95 -1.96 -14.11 -9.47
CA GLU A 95 -2.09 -13.12 -10.54
C GLU A 95 -3.18 -12.10 -10.19
N ILE A 96 -2.82 -10.83 -10.32
CA ILE A 96 -3.71 -9.69 -10.15
C ILE A 96 -4.22 -9.19 -11.50
N THR A 97 -3.31 -9.07 -12.46
CA THR A 97 -3.62 -8.63 -13.82
C THR A 97 -2.50 -9.06 -14.76
N SER A 98 -2.83 -9.18 -16.04
CA SER A 98 -1.91 -9.52 -17.11
C SER A 98 -2.35 -8.90 -18.43
N GLY A 99 -1.44 -8.82 -19.39
CA GLY A 99 -1.75 -8.25 -20.69
C GLY A 99 -0.62 -8.32 -21.69
N SER A 100 -0.85 -7.74 -22.86
CA SER A 100 0.18 -7.57 -23.90
C SER A 100 0.30 -6.10 -24.29
N VAL A 101 1.55 -5.66 -24.42
CA VAL A 101 1.90 -4.29 -24.80
C VAL A 101 2.39 -4.29 -26.25
N PRO A 102 1.69 -3.63 -27.19
CA PRO A 102 2.10 -3.59 -28.60
C PRO A 102 3.39 -2.78 -28.78
N ALA A 103 4.12 -3.04 -29.86
CA ALA A 103 5.32 -2.29 -30.25
C ALA A 103 4.96 -1.09 -31.13
N ASP A 104 4.15 -0.17 -30.60
CA ASP A 104 3.71 1.04 -31.31
C ASP A 104 4.36 2.32 -30.78
N GLY A 105 5.29 2.21 -29.83
CA GLY A 105 5.98 3.35 -29.22
C GLY A 105 5.10 4.20 -28.29
N LYS A 106 3.83 3.84 -28.09
CA LYS A 106 2.89 4.57 -27.24
C LYS A 106 2.93 4.03 -25.81
N GLU A 107 2.45 4.86 -24.89
CA GLU A 107 2.20 4.42 -23.53
C GLU A 107 0.89 3.62 -23.46
N HIS A 108 0.94 2.45 -22.83
CA HIS A 108 -0.21 1.61 -22.55
C HIS A 108 -0.35 1.45 -21.04
N THR A 109 -1.52 1.77 -20.53
CA THR A 109 -1.81 1.78 -19.10
C THR A 109 -2.81 0.68 -18.75
N TYR A 110 -2.56 0.00 -17.63
CA TYR A 110 -3.41 -1.04 -17.07
C TYR A 110 -3.66 -0.75 -15.59
N TYR A 111 -4.80 -1.22 -15.10
CA TYR A 111 -5.26 -0.95 -13.75
C TYR A 111 -5.58 -2.26 -13.02
N SER A 112 -5.46 -2.24 -11.70
CA SER A 112 -6.05 -3.29 -10.86
C SER A 112 -7.57 -3.16 -10.84
N ASP A 113 -8.29 -4.22 -11.18
CA ASP A 113 -9.77 -4.21 -11.21
C ASP A 113 -10.43 -4.13 -9.82
N LYS A 114 -9.67 -4.45 -8.77
CA LYS A 114 -10.13 -4.45 -7.38
C LYS A 114 -9.06 -3.89 -6.45
N ALA A 115 -9.51 -3.46 -5.26
CA ALA A 115 -8.62 -3.08 -4.18
C ALA A 115 -7.71 -4.26 -3.78
N LEU A 116 -6.43 -3.97 -3.65
CA LEU A 116 -5.35 -4.87 -3.30
C LEU A 116 -4.94 -4.68 -1.84
N SER A 117 -4.32 -5.72 -1.27
CA SER A 117 -3.80 -5.67 0.09
C SER A 117 -2.43 -4.96 0.13
N THR A 118 -2.05 -4.49 1.31
CA THR A 118 -0.68 -4.00 1.53
C THR A 118 0.32 -5.14 1.39
N GLY A 119 1.50 -4.85 0.84
CA GLY A 119 2.59 -5.82 0.73
C GLY A 119 3.31 -5.78 -0.60
N TRP A 120 4.11 -6.82 -0.86
CA TRP A 120 4.96 -6.91 -2.04
C TRP A 120 4.23 -7.46 -3.25
N TYR A 121 4.44 -6.81 -4.38
CA TYR A 121 3.95 -7.19 -5.70
C TYR A 121 5.09 -7.18 -6.72
N TYR A 122 4.92 -7.94 -7.79
CA TYR A 122 5.94 -8.17 -8.81
C TYR A 122 5.35 -7.94 -10.19
N VAL A 123 5.90 -6.99 -10.94
CA VAL A 123 5.61 -6.80 -12.36
C VAL A 123 6.64 -7.58 -13.15
N SER A 124 6.21 -8.60 -13.89
CA SER A 124 7.10 -9.38 -14.76
C SER A 124 6.73 -9.15 -16.21
N THR A 125 7.72 -8.95 -17.07
CA THR A 125 7.56 -8.81 -18.52
C THR A 125 8.26 -9.98 -19.22
N SER A 126 7.68 -10.44 -20.33
CA SER A 126 8.25 -11.51 -21.15
C SER A 126 8.03 -11.28 -22.64
N SER A 127 9.00 -11.70 -23.46
CA SER A 127 8.89 -11.68 -24.91
C SER A 127 9.69 -12.82 -25.54
N ALA A 128 9.18 -13.38 -26.64
CA ALA A 128 9.88 -14.38 -27.44
C ALA A 128 11.07 -13.81 -28.22
N GLN A 129 11.12 -12.49 -28.40
CA GLN A 129 12.19 -11.76 -29.06
C GLN A 129 12.58 -10.56 -28.19
N GLY A 130 13.84 -10.13 -28.21
CA GLY A 130 14.32 -9.05 -27.34
C GLY A 130 13.35 -7.84 -27.31
N MET A 131 13.00 -7.39 -26.10
CA MET A 131 12.16 -6.24 -25.83
C MET A 131 12.99 -5.10 -25.22
N SER A 132 12.46 -3.89 -25.30
CA SER A 132 12.93 -2.75 -24.52
C SER A 132 11.78 -1.79 -24.26
N GLY A 133 11.82 -1.06 -23.16
CA GLY A 133 10.78 -0.11 -22.83
C GLY A 133 11.01 0.58 -21.50
N THR A 134 10.02 1.35 -21.08
CA THR A 134 9.96 1.92 -19.72
C THR A 134 8.73 1.43 -18.97
N LEU A 135 8.88 1.36 -17.65
CA LEU A 135 7.86 0.98 -16.68
C LEU A 135 7.61 2.13 -15.70
N ASP A 136 6.33 2.41 -15.47
CA ASP A 136 5.84 3.29 -14.42
C ASP A 136 4.80 2.54 -13.59
N VAL A 137 4.89 2.66 -12.26
CA VAL A 137 3.90 2.10 -11.32
C VAL A 137 3.50 3.19 -10.34
N SER A 138 2.19 3.45 -10.28
CA SER A 138 1.59 4.39 -9.34
C SER A 138 0.48 3.72 -8.55
N LEU A 139 0.31 4.17 -7.31
CA LEU A 139 -0.66 3.65 -6.35
C LEU A 139 -1.75 4.69 -6.06
N GLY A 140 -2.98 4.23 -5.99
CA GLY A 140 -4.17 5.04 -5.71
C GLY A 140 -4.87 4.61 -4.41
N THR A 141 -5.60 5.55 -3.81
CA THR A 141 -6.49 5.31 -2.66
C THR A 141 -7.84 4.72 -3.08
N ASP A 142 -8.21 4.95 -4.34
CA ASP A 142 -9.46 4.58 -4.99
C ASP A 142 -9.17 4.13 -6.43
N ALA A 143 -10.17 3.49 -7.05
CA ALA A 143 -10.05 3.05 -8.43
C ALA A 143 -9.80 4.24 -9.36
N TYR A 144 -8.81 4.12 -10.24
CA TYR A 144 -8.57 5.08 -11.31
C TYR A 144 -9.81 5.11 -12.24
N LYS A 145 -10.62 6.16 -12.13
CA LYS A 145 -11.81 6.42 -12.96
C LYS A 145 -11.49 7.41 -14.08
#